data_AF-A0A418UPX0-F1
#
_entry.id   AF-A0A418UPX0-F1
#
_cell.length_a   1.000
_cell.length_b   1.000
_cell.length_c   1.000
_cell.angle_alpha   90.00
_cell.angle_beta   90.00
_cell.angle_gamma   90.00
#
_symmetry.space_group_name_H-M   'P 1'
#
loop_
_entity.id
_entity.type
_entity.pdbx_description
1 polymer ?
#
loop_
_entity_poly.entity_id
_entity_poly.type
_entity_poly.pdbx_seq_one_letter_code
_entity_poly.pdbx_strand_id
1 'polypeptide(L)'
;MGSALGNPLAAGPAAAGLAGIAATFAALRAEVHHAATQAATTLGAASIASSQDGASAGAGDADSYETAPLDDRDIAWIRRQADGNVSWPDVRQGTIGDCYLLATLQAYSDTEEGRQALRDQVRWEESQNAFVVTFHDGDQEVEITVDDYYTSGNQENKNGYPSIINIYERAYAEYLKDHTSDNTLAGGWPGEAMESISGEGTQTVSTDGWGWGRWGFLPYPRHYNQHEYTEEEWDTIEEAVEERRPVVGSTSGGDFDGKGAEVEATVDANGDGVIDSEEANSPEQRLIVGGEWDGQKGEDGHAYTVVAVDEEHVTLYNPWDTNPDENGKNTGGGTIQISREDYERYFARTDIGQAP
;
A
#
# COMPACT_ATOMS: atom_id res chain seq x y z
N MET A 1 7.83 59.13 13.49
CA MET A 1 6.46 58.59 13.66
C MET A 1 5.70 59.01 12.42
N GLY A 2 5.42 58.20 11.40
CA GLY A 2 5.27 56.75 11.28
C GLY A 2 4.15 56.59 10.25
N SER A 3 4.52 56.51 8.96
CA SER A 3 3.58 56.32 7.85
C SER A 3 3.52 54.85 7.46
N ALA A 4 2.31 54.33 7.26
CA ALA A 4 1.88 53.45 6.17
C ALA A 4 0.71 52.58 6.62
N LEU A 5 -0.51 52.99 6.28
CA LEU A 5 -1.67 52.11 6.18
C LEU A 5 -1.53 51.33 4.87
N GLY A 6 -1.27 50.03 4.97
CA GLY A 6 -1.27 49.09 3.85
C GLY A 6 -2.70 48.71 3.46
N ASN A 7 -2.97 48.75 2.15
CA ASN A 7 -4.27 48.53 1.52
C ASN A 7 -4.57 47.03 1.38
N PRO A 8 -5.70 46.48 1.88
CA PRO A 8 -5.96 45.03 1.89
C PRO A 8 -6.50 44.43 0.58
N LEU A 9 -6.30 45.07 -0.58
CA LEU A 9 -6.95 44.67 -1.84
C LEU A 9 -6.03 44.03 -2.90
N ALA A 10 -4.82 43.61 -2.54
CA ALA A 10 -3.88 43.01 -3.51
C ALA A 10 -3.91 41.47 -3.59
N ALA A 11 -4.71 40.76 -2.78
CA ALA A 11 -4.70 39.29 -2.71
C ALA A 11 -5.66 38.57 -3.70
N GLY A 12 -6.62 39.29 -4.31
CA GLY A 12 -7.64 38.69 -5.19
C GLY A 12 -7.19 38.27 -6.61
N PRO A 13 -6.29 39.00 -7.30
CA PRO A 13 -5.94 38.67 -8.69
C PRO A 13 -5.04 37.44 -8.85
N ALA A 14 -4.20 37.13 -7.85
CA ALA A 14 -3.26 36.01 -7.92
C ALA A 14 -3.96 34.65 -7.79
N ALA A 15 -4.96 34.54 -6.90
CA ALA A 15 -5.74 33.32 -6.72
C ALA A 15 -6.61 32.97 -7.95
N ALA A 16 -7.18 33.98 -8.62
CA ALA A 16 -7.93 33.78 -9.86
C ALA A 16 -7.05 33.35 -11.04
N GLY A 17 -5.79 33.83 -11.09
CA GLY A 17 -4.81 33.42 -12.10
C GLY A 17 -4.41 31.94 -11.96
N LEU A 18 -4.20 31.48 -10.72
CA LEU A 18 -3.86 30.08 -10.44
C LEU A 18 -5.03 29.13 -10.75
N ALA A 19 -6.26 29.50 -10.40
CA ALA A 19 -7.46 28.72 -10.76
C ALA A 19 -7.66 28.61 -12.28
N GLY A 20 -7.36 29.68 -13.02
CA GLY A 20 -7.41 29.68 -14.48
C GLY A 20 -6.37 28.75 -15.12
N ILE A 21 -5.14 28.72 -14.59
CA ILE A 21 -4.08 27.84 -15.07
C ILE A 21 -4.41 26.37 -14.77
N ALA A 22 -4.90 26.06 -13.57
CA ALA A 22 -5.33 24.71 -13.19
C ALA A 22 -6.46 24.18 -14.09
N ALA A 23 -7.48 25.00 -14.38
CA ALA A 23 -8.57 24.63 -15.29
C ALA A 23 -8.09 24.42 -16.73
N THR A 24 -7.11 25.20 -17.18
CA THR A 24 -6.53 25.06 -18.53
C THR A 24 -5.67 23.80 -18.63
N PHE A 25 -4.94 23.46 -17.56
CA PHE A 25 -4.16 22.22 -17.46
C PHE A 25 -5.07 20.98 -17.45
N ALA A 26 -6.15 21.00 -16.65
CA ALA A 26 -7.13 19.92 -16.63
C ALA A 26 -7.79 19.68 -18.00
N ALA A 27 -8.10 20.75 -18.73
CA ALA A 27 -8.66 20.64 -20.09
C ALA A 27 -7.66 20.07 -21.11
N LEU A 28 -6.37 20.42 -21.00
CA LEU A 28 -5.31 19.87 -21.86
C LEU A 28 -5.04 18.39 -21.53
N ARG A 29 -5.04 18.01 -20.24
CA ARG A 29 -4.92 16.62 -19.79
C ARG A 29 -6.04 15.76 -20.37
N ALA A 30 -7.30 16.21 -20.28
CA ALA A 30 -8.46 15.50 -20.80
C ALA A 30 -8.41 15.25 -22.33
N GLU A 31 -7.90 16.21 -23.11
CA GLU A 31 -7.79 16.07 -24.58
C GLU A 31 -6.69 15.06 -24.97
N VAL A 32 -5.54 15.10 -24.27
CA VAL A 32 -4.46 14.11 -24.46
C VAL A 32 -4.95 12.71 -24.09
N HIS A 33 -5.71 12.60 -23.01
CA HIS A 33 -6.29 11.35 -22.54
C HIS A 33 -7.24 10.71 -23.55
N HIS A 34 -8.14 11.50 -24.12
CA HIS A 34 -9.10 11.02 -25.12
C HIS A 34 -8.40 10.51 -26.39
N ALA A 35 -7.29 11.15 -26.79
CA ALA A 35 -6.47 10.68 -27.90
C ALA A 35 -5.74 9.36 -27.60
N ALA A 36 -5.23 9.20 -26.37
CA ALA A 36 -4.55 7.97 -25.93
C ALA A 36 -5.51 6.77 -25.82
N THR A 37 -6.70 6.96 -25.22
CA THR A 37 -7.71 5.90 -25.12
C THR A 37 -8.14 5.41 -26.50
N GLN A 38 -8.39 6.29 -27.47
CA GLN A 38 -8.77 5.86 -28.83
C GLN A 38 -7.68 5.03 -29.51
N ALA A 39 -6.40 5.35 -29.26
CA ALA A 39 -5.28 4.56 -29.77
C ALA A 39 -5.23 3.16 -29.14
N ALA A 40 -5.42 3.06 -27.82
CA ALA A 40 -5.44 1.80 -27.08
C ALA A 40 -6.61 0.88 -27.49
N THR A 41 -7.83 1.42 -27.65
CA THR A 41 -9.00 0.64 -28.11
C THR A 41 -8.79 0.07 -29.52
N THR A 42 -8.09 0.80 -30.38
CA THR A 42 -7.80 0.36 -31.76
C THR A 42 -6.76 -0.77 -31.80
N LEU A 43 -5.86 -0.84 -30.82
CA LEU A 43 -4.84 -1.89 -30.67
C LEU A 43 -5.41 -3.15 -29.98
N GLY A 44 -6.25 -2.99 -28.95
CA GLY A 44 -6.85 -4.11 -28.20
C GLY A 44 -7.85 -4.95 -29.00
N ALA A 45 -8.51 -4.37 -30.01
CA ALA A 45 -9.43 -5.12 -30.89
C ALA A 45 -8.72 -6.13 -31.82
N ALA A 46 -7.38 -6.11 -31.91
CA ALA A 46 -6.62 -6.94 -32.83
C ALA A 46 -6.08 -8.25 -32.23
N SER A 47 -6.15 -8.47 -30.91
CA SER A 47 -5.36 -9.51 -30.22
C SER A 47 -6.13 -10.67 -29.57
N ILE A 48 -7.47 -10.69 -29.58
CA ILE A 48 -8.22 -11.68 -28.78
C ILE A 48 -8.51 -12.98 -29.56
N ALA A 49 -7.64 -13.99 -29.40
CA ALA A 49 -7.98 -15.40 -29.63
C ALA A 49 -7.08 -16.36 -28.82
N SER A 50 -7.55 -16.84 -27.66
CA SER A 50 -7.63 -18.27 -27.24
C SER A 50 -7.41 -18.53 -25.73
N SER A 51 -8.53 -18.76 -25.02
CA SER A 51 -8.89 -19.86 -24.10
C SER A 51 -7.89 -20.57 -23.14
N GLN A 52 -8.21 -20.44 -21.83
CA GLN A 52 -8.63 -21.45 -20.80
C GLN A 52 -7.67 -22.41 -20.03
N ASP A 53 -7.90 -22.37 -18.70
CA ASP A 53 -7.97 -23.41 -17.64
C ASP A 53 -6.75 -23.74 -16.75
N GLY A 54 -6.92 -23.56 -15.42
CA GLY A 54 -6.30 -24.40 -14.36
C GLY A 54 -5.86 -23.70 -13.06
N ALA A 55 -6.64 -23.81 -11.98
CA ALA A 55 -6.37 -23.23 -10.66
C ALA A 55 -5.21 -23.90 -9.88
N SER A 56 -4.28 -23.06 -9.39
CA SER A 56 -3.27 -23.32 -8.37
C SER A 56 -2.91 -21.96 -7.77
N ALA A 57 -2.86 -21.81 -6.45
CA ALA A 57 -2.26 -20.66 -5.80
C ALA A 57 -0.74 -20.73 -6.00
N GLY A 58 -0.30 -20.36 -7.19
CA GLY A 58 1.08 -20.08 -7.54
C GLY A 58 1.14 -18.67 -8.09
N ALA A 59 2.36 -18.13 -8.26
CA ALA A 59 2.63 -16.88 -8.93
C ALA A 59 1.79 -16.76 -10.20
N GLY A 60 0.67 -16.06 -10.05
CA GLY A 60 -0.34 -15.92 -11.07
C GLY A 60 -0.13 -14.59 -11.74
N ASP A 61 0.03 -14.61 -13.06
CA ASP A 61 -0.14 -13.42 -13.89
C ASP A 61 -1.41 -12.68 -13.45
N ALA A 62 -1.42 -11.36 -13.50
CA ALA A 62 -2.58 -10.55 -13.11
C ALA A 62 -3.91 -10.98 -13.81
N ASP A 63 -3.84 -11.65 -14.97
CA ASP A 63 -4.99 -12.24 -15.67
C ASP A 63 -5.49 -13.60 -15.13
N SER A 64 -4.79 -14.20 -14.17
CA SER A 64 -5.12 -15.53 -13.63
C SER A 64 -6.20 -15.52 -12.55
N TYR A 65 -6.56 -14.34 -12.04
CA TYR A 65 -7.55 -14.16 -10.97
C TYR A 65 -8.92 -13.75 -11.53
N GLU A 66 -10.00 -14.23 -10.88
CA GLU A 66 -11.36 -13.92 -11.30
C GLU A 66 -11.75 -12.48 -10.95
N THR A 67 -12.20 -11.72 -11.96
CA THR A 67 -12.76 -10.37 -11.78
C THR A 67 -14.29 -10.36 -11.87
N ALA A 68 -14.90 -9.36 -11.26
CA ALA A 68 -16.31 -9.04 -11.42
C ALA A 68 -16.48 -7.58 -11.86
N PRO A 69 -17.37 -7.31 -12.83
CA PRO A 69 -17.66 -5.93 -13.24
C PRO A 69 -18.32 -5.15 -12.10
N LEU A 70 -18.04 -3.85 -12.02
CA LEU A 70 -18.67 -2.96 -11.06
C LEU A 70 -20.14 -2.73 -11.41
N ASP A 71 -21.04 -2.89 -10.44
CA ASP A 71 -22.44 -2.54 -10.60
C ASP A 71 -22.73 -1.06 -10.23
N ASP A 72 -23.92 -0.55 -10.57
CA ASP A 72 -24.30 0.85 -10.31
C ASP A 72 -24.17 1.26 -8.82
N ARG A 73 -24.34 0.31 -7.89
CA ARG A 73 -24.21 0.56 -6.44
C ARG A 73 -22.74 0.60 -6.05
N ASP A 74 -21.92 -0.28 -6.59
CA ASP A 74 -20.47 -0.28 -6.39
C ASP A 74 -19.89 1.06 -6.85
N ILE A 75 -20.23 1.48 -8.07
CA ILE A 75 -19.83 2.76 -8.65
C ILE A 75 -20.25 3.92 -7.76
N ALA A 76 -21.53 3.98 -7.36
CA ALA A 76 -22.04 5.05 -6.51
C ALA A 76 -21.36 5.08 -5.13
N TRP A 77 -21.00 3.92 -4.58
CA TRP A 77 -20.33 3.81 -3.29
C TRP A 77 -18.87 4.26 -3.36
N ILE A 78 -18.11 3.76 -4.33
CA ILE A 78 -16.70 4.10 -4.51
C ILE A 78 -16.53 5.57 -4.91
N ARG A 79 -17.44 6.13 -5.73
CA ARG A 79 -17.45 7.58 -6.02
C ARG A 79 -17.55 8.42 -4.75
N ARG A 80 -18.36 8.02 -3.77
CA ARG A 80 -18.43 8.74 -2.49
C ARG A 80 -17.12 8.65 -1.69
N GLN A 81 -16.35 7.58 -1.85
CA GLN A 81 -15.03 7.43 -1.23
C GLN A 81 -14.00 8.34 -1.90
N ALA A 82 -13.96 8.33 -3.23
CA ALA A 82 -13.08 9.19 -4.04
C ALA A 82 -13.39 10.68 -3.83
N ASP A 83 -14.67 11.06 -3.75
CA ASP A 83 -15.11 12.43 -3.48
C ASP A 83 -14.89 12.88 -2.01
N GLY A 84 -14.35 12.02 -1.14
CA GLY A 84 -14.13 12.33 0.28
C GLY A 84 -15.40 12.42 1.13
N ASN A 85 -16.54 11.97 0.61
CA ASN A 85 -17.83 12.00 1.32
C ASN A 85 -17.97 10.87 2.35
N VAL A 86 -17.25 9.77 2.18
CA VAL A 86 -17.16 8.65 3.13
C VAL A 86 -15.74 8.09 3.13
N SER A 87 -15.32 7.50 4.25
CA SER A 87 -14.06 6.74 4.30
C SER A 87 -14.24 5.31 3.79
N TRP A 88 -13.13 4.58 3.67
CA TRP A 88 -13.08 3.14 3.39
C TRP A 88 -12.55 2.36 4.60
N PRO A 89 -12.95 1.09 4.76
CA PRO A 89 -12.44 0.22 5.82
C PRO A 89 -10.93 -0.05 5.64
N ASP A 90 -10.33 -0.62 6.68
CA ASP A 90 -8.98 -1.18 6.61
C ASP A 90 -8.93 -2.34 5.60
N VAL A 91 -7.73 -2.59 5.09
CA VAL A 91 -7.50 -3.61 4.08
C VAL A 91 -7.68 -5.00 4.68
N ARG A 92 -8.23 -5.91 3.88
CA ARG A 92 -8.35 -7.32 4.22
C ARG A 92 -8.05 -8.15 2.99
N GLN A 93 -6.81 -8.55 2.82
CA GLN A 93 -6.34 -9.38 1.73
C GLN A 93 -7.15 -10.66 1.61
N GLY A 94 -7.50 -11.01 0.37
CA GLY A 94 -8.09 -12.29 0.02
C GLY A 94 -7.01 -13.34 -0.24
N THR A 95 -7.10 -14.02 -1.36
CA THR A 95 -6.18 -15.13 -1.70
C THR A 95 -5.08 -14.72 -2.68
N ILE A 96 -5.07 -13.46 -3.13
CA ILE A 96 -3.99 -12.92 -3.97
C ILE A 96 -2.77 -12.65 -3.07
N GLY A 97 -1.57 -12.95 -3.57
CA GLY A 97 -0.29 -12.81 -2.85
C GLY A 97 0.29 -11.39 -2.88
N ASP A 98 -0.55 -10.35 -2.78
CA ASP A 98 -0.21 -8.93 -2.97
C ASP A 98 -0.13 -8.15 -1.65
N CYS A 99 0.28 -8.82 -0.57
CA CYS A 99 0.42 -8.23 0.76
C CYS A 99 1.26 -6.94 0.75
N TYR A 100 2.30 -6.85 -0.09
CA TYR A 100 3.15 -5.66 -0.22
C TYR A 100 2.34 -4.43 -0.67
N LEU A 101 1.42 -4.60 -1.61
CA LEU A 101 0.55 -3.54 -2.10
C LEU A 101 -0.50 -3.18 -1.04
N LEU A 102 -1.17 -4.18 -0.46
CA LEU A 102 -2.24 -3.91 0.49
C LEU A 102 -1.72 -3.30 1.81
N ALA A 103 -0.57 -3.75 2.31
CA ALA A 103 0.09 -3.11 3.45
C ALA A 103 0.51 -1.66 3.13
N THR A 104 0.94 -1.40 1.89
CA THR A 104 1.27 -0.04 1.44
C THR A 104 0.02 0.84 1.40
N LEU A 105 -1.06 0.37 0.78
CA LEU A 105 -2.33 1.10 0.72
C LEU A 105 -2.94 1.33 2.11
N GLN A 106 -2.78 0.38 3.03
CA GLN A 106 -3.14 0.58 4.45
C GLN A 106 -2.30 1.66 5.09
N ALA A 107 -0.98 1.67 4.88
CA ALA A 107 -0.09 2.69 5.45
C ALA A 107 -0.48 4.12 5.04
N TYR A 108 -0.87 4.32 3.77
CA TYR A 108 -1.47 5.59 3.35
C TYR A 108 -2.86 5.82 3.98
N SER A 109 -3.67 4.76 4.11
CA SER A 109 -5.01 4.85 4.69
C SER A 109 -5.02 5.14 6.20
N ASP A 110 -3.92 4.97 6.92
CA ASP A 110 -3.87 5.22 8.38
C ASP A 110 -3.97 6.71 8.75
N THR A 111 -3.83 7.61 7.77
CA THR A 111 -3.84 9.07 7.98
C THR A 111 -4.87 9.75 7.08
N GLU A 112 -5.40 10.92 7.47
CA GLU A 112 -6.33 11.64 6.60
C GLU A 112 -5.63 12.20 5.36
N GLU A 113 -4.39 12.68 5.53
CA GLU A 113 -3.53 13.16 4.45
C GLU A 113 -3.24 12.05 3.43
N GLY A 114 -2.87 10.85 3.90
CA GLY A 114 -2.64 9.71 3.01
C GLY A 114 -3.92 9.20 2.34
N ARG A 115 -5.06 9.19 3.04
CA ARG A 115 -6.36 8.95 2.39
C ARG A 115 -6.66 10.00 1.33
N GLN A 116 -6.34 11.27 1.58
CA GLN A 116 -6.53 12.33 0.59
C GLN A 116 -5.62 12.13 -0.62
N ALA A 117 -4.35 11.77 -0.42
CA ALA A 117 -3.42 11.46 -1.51
C ALA A 117 -3.95 10.31 -2.38
N LEU A 118 -4.50 9.25 -1.76
CA LEU A 118 -5.14 8.16 -2.50
C LEU A 118 -6.41 8.60 -3.25
N ARG A 119 -7.20 9.53 -2.70
CA ARG A 119 -8.37 10.09 -3.40
C ARG A 119 -7.97 10.90 -4.62
N ASP A 120 -6.93 11.72 -4.49
CA ASP A 120 -6.50 12.66 -5.53
C ASP A 120 -6.02 11.96 -6.81
N GLN A 121 -5.62 10.68 -6.70
CA GLN A 121 -5.22 9.85 -7.83
C GLN A 121 -6.38 9.08 -8.48
N VAL A 122 -7.56 9.05 -7.87
CA VAL A 122 -8.70 8.28 -8.37
C VAL A 122 -9.80 9.21 -8.84
N ARG A 123 -10.20 9.06 -10.10
CA ARG A 123 -11.32 9.79 -10.69
C ARG A 123 -12.31 8.88 -11.39
N TRP A 124 -13.57 9.28 -11.41
CA TRP A 124 -14.60 8.62 -12.21
C TRP A 124 -14.65 9.19 -13.63
N GLU A 125 -14.60 8.33 -14.64
CA GLU A 125 -14.72 8.68 -16.06
C GLU A 125 -16.10 8.28 -16.61
N GLU A 126 -17.04 9.23 -16.60
CA GLU A 126 -18.44 9.01 -17.01
C GLU A 126 -18.57 8.45 -18.44
N SER A 127 -17.66 8.82 -19.35
CA SER A 127 -17.73 8.37 -20.75
C SER A 127 -17.36 6.90 -20.94
N GLN A 128 -16.60 6.34 -20.01
CA GLN A 128 -16.11 4.96 -20.03
C GLN A 128 -16.84 4.08 -19.02
N ASN A 129 -17.61 4.68 -18.10
CA ASN A 129 -18.23 3.99 -16.98
C ASN A 129 -17.19 3.21 -16.15
N ALA A 130 -16.06 3.86 -15.89
CA ALA A 130 -14.88 3.28 -15.28
C ALA A 130 -14.20 4.25 -14.31
N PHE A 131 -13.41 3.72 -13.38
CA PHE A 131 -12.48 4.51 -12.58
C PHE A 131 -11.14 4.63 -13.30
N VAL A 132 -10.49 5.77 -13.16
CA VAL A 132 -9.13 6.00 -13.62
C VAL A 132 -8.25 6.25 -12.39
N VAL A 133 -7.17 5.50 -12.27
CA VAL A 133 -6.15 5.62 -11.23
C VAL A 133 -4.87 6.14 -11.85
N THR A 134 -4.26 7.17 -11.25
CA THR A 134 -2.95 7.68 -11.65
C THR A 134 -1.85 7.01 -10.84
N PHE A 135 -0.92 6.34 -11.53
CA PHE A 135 0.36 5.86 -11.00
C PHE A 135 1.52 6.65 -11.63
N HIS A 136 2.74 6.34 -11.20
CA HIS A 136 3.96 6.99 -11.64
C HIS A 136 5.01 5.97 -12.11
N ASP A 137 5.55 6.19 -13.32
CA ASP A 137 6.74 5.51 -13.84
C ASP A 137 7.87 6.54 -13.92
N GLY A 138 8.65 6.64 -12.83
CA GLY A 138 9.56 7.77 -12.59
C GLY A 138 8.80 9.10 -12.58
N ASP A 139 9.27 10.07 -13.37
CA ASP A 139 8.64 11.40 -13.47
C ASP A 139 7.34 11.40 -14.32
N GLN A 140 6.95 10.27 -14.91
CA GLN A 140 5.80 10.19 -15.81
C GLN A 140 4.55 9.69 -15.08
N GLU A 141 3.46 10.46 -15.14
CA GLU A 141 2.13 9.98 -14.74
C GLU A 141 1.58 8.96 -15.75
N VAL A 142 1.04 7.87 -15.23
CA VAL A 142 0.40 6.78 -15.97
C VAL A 142 -1.03 6.63 -15.47
N GLU A 143 -2.01 6.84 -16.35
CA GLU A 143 -3.43 6.71 -16.01
C GLU A 143 -3.95 5.34 -16.45
N ILE A 144 -4.41 4.55 -15.48
CA ILE A 144 -4.95 3.20 -15.68
C ILE A 144 -6.47 3.23 -15.48
N THR A 145 -7.20 2.69 -16.44
CA THR A 145 -8.67 2.66 -16.43
C THR A 145 -9.19 1.26 -16.08
N VAL A 146 -10.08 1.15 -15.10
CA VAL A 146 -10.68 -0.12 -14.66
C VAL A 146 -12.19 0.02 -14.41
N ASP A 147 -12.96 -0.98 -14.84
CA ASP A 147 -14.42 -1.07 -14.67
C ASP A 147 -14.84 -2.35 -13.90
N ASP A 148 -13.88 -3.08 -13.36
CA ASP A 148 -14.03 -4.31 -12.61
C ASP A 148 -13.13 -4.32 -11.36
N TYR A 149 -13.20 -5.40 -10.58
CA TYR A 149 -12.34 -5.64 -9.42
C TYR A 149 -12.10 -7.14 -9.22
N TYR A 150 -11.05 -7.51 -8.49
CA TYR A 150 -10.79 -8.91 -8.14
C TYR A 150 -11.76 -9.40 -7.07
N THR A 151 -12.45 -10.50 -7.33
CA THR A 151 -13.34 -11.14 -6.35
C THR A 151 -12.57 -11.84 -5.23
N SER A 152 -11.33 -12.24 -5.51
CA SER A 152 -10.40 -12.88 -4.57
C SER A 152 -9.35 -11.94 -3.98
N GLY A 153 -9.38 -10.65 -4.33
CA GLY A 153 -8.43 -9.62 -3.86
C GLY A 153 -8.84 -9.05 -2.50
N ASN A 154 -8.73 -7.74 -2.29
CA ASN A 154 -9.13 -7.07 -1.07
C ASN A 154 -10.62 -7.35 -0.77
N GLN A 155 -10.89 -7.90 0.40
CA GLN A 155 -12.20 -8.41 0.77
C GLN A 155 -13.04 -7.32 1.42
N GLU A 156 -14.32 -7.35 1.09
CA GLU A 156 -15.30 -6.34 1.52
C GLU A 156 -15.47 -6.29 3.05
N ASN A 157 -15.84 -5.10 3.55
CA ASN A 157 -16.31 -4.96 4.92
C ASN A 157 -17.74 -5.54 5.11
N LYS A 158 -18.27 -5.47 6.34
CA LYS A 158 -19.59 -6.00 6.75
C LYS A 158 -20.77 -5.59 5.85
N ASN A 159 -20.66 -4.54 5.03
CA ASN A 159 -21.72 -4.07 4.14
C ASN A 159 -21.69 -4.69 2.73
N GLY A 160 -20.63 -5.41 2.39
CA GLY A 160 -20.53 -6.20 1.17
C GLY A 160 -20.42 -5.37 -0.12
N TYR A 161 -19.59 -4.33 -0.11
CA TYR A 161 -19.27 -3.54 -1.31
C TYR A 161 -17.75 -3.43 -1.47
N PRO A 162 -17.22 -3.46 -2.72
CA PRO A 162 -15.84 -3.11 -2.99
C PRO A 162 -15.57 -1.65 -2.61
N SER A 163 -14.31 -1.34 -2.31
CA SER A 163 -13.85 0.00 -1.95
C SER A 163 -12.89 0.57 -3.00
N ILE A 164 -12.43 1.80 -2.81
CA ILE A 164 -11.34 2.40 -3.58
C ILE A 164 -10.07 1.55 -3.55
N ILE A 165 -9.84 0.75 -2.50
CA ILE A 165 -8.71 -0.17 -2.40
C ILE A 165 -8.81 -1.27 -3.47
N ASN A 166 -10.02 -1.78 -3.73
CA ASN A 166 -10.24 -2.75 -4.82
C ASN A 166 -9.94 -2.15 -6.20
N ILE A 167 -10.23 -0.86 -6.39
CA ILE A 167 -9.90 -0.13 -7.62
C ILE A 167 -8.38 0.03 -7.76
N TYR A 168 -7.69 0.40 -6.68
CA TYR A 168 -6.23 0.46 -6.65
C TYR A 168 -5.59 -0.89 -6.96
N GLU A 169 -6.01 -1.95 -6.29
CA GLU A 169 -5.52 -3.32 -6.50
C GLU A 169 -5.69 -3.75 -7.96
N ARG A 170 -6.89 -3.53 -8.52
CA ARG A 170 -7.18 -3.87 -9.92
C ARG A 170 -6.35 -3.05 -10.90
N ALA A 171 -6.23 -1.74 -10.68
CA ALA A 171 -5.50 -0.83 -11.56
C ALA A 171 -3.99 -1.06 -11.46
N TYR A 172 -3.46 -1.38 -10.28
CA TYR A 172 -2.04 -1.69 -10.12
C TYR A 172 -1.66 -2.97 -10.88
N ALA A 173 -2.54 -3.96 -10.91
CA ALA A 173 -2.33 -5.16 -11.71
C ALA A 173 -2.24 -4.88 -13.23
N GLU A 174 -3.06 -3.96 -13.76
CA GLU A 174 -2.92 -3.50 -15.16
C GLU A 174 -1.67 -2.65 -15.37
N TYR A 175 -1.31 -1.80 -14.39
CA TYR A 175 -0.06 -1.04 -14.43
C TYR A 175 1.15 -1.96 -14.63
N LEU A 176 1.24 -3.04 -13.85
CA LEU A 176 2.35 -4.01 -13.95
C LEU A 176 2.44 -4.66 -15.34
N LYS A 177 1.32 -5.03 -15.95
CA LYS A 177 1.31 -5.65 -17.30
C LYS A 177 1.96 -4.78 -18.36
N ASP A 178 1.70 -3.48 -18.30
CA ASP A 178 2.07 -2.54 -19.35
C ASP A 178 3.41 -1.81 -19.06
N HIS A 179 3.85 -1.79 -17.80
CA HIS A 179 4.95 -0.91 -17.35
C HIS A 179 6.10 -1.64 -16.65
N THR A 180 5.93 -2.90 -16.25
CA THR A 180 7.01 -3.70 -15.66
C THR A 180 7.29 -4.95 -16.48
N SER A 181 8.51 -5.49 -16.39
CA SER A 181 8.85 -6.76 -17.05
C SER A 181 8.25 -7.97 -16.32
N ASP A 182 7.82 -7.77 -15.07
CA ASP A 182 7.09 -8.72 -14.25
C ASP A 182 5.63 -8.27 -14.20
N ASN A 183 4.71 -9.06 -14.75
CA ASN A 183 3.28 -8.79 -14.78
C ASN A 183 2.51 -9.54 -13.68
N THR A 184 3.22 -10.05 -12.68
CA THR A 184 2.65 -10.82 -11.58
C THR A 184 2.22 -9.87 -10.47
N LEU A 185 0.93 -9.89 -10.11
CA LEU A 185 0.44 -9.14 -8.95
C LEU A 185 0.88 -9.80 -7.62
N ALA A 186 1.02 -11.13 -7.62
CA ALA A 186 1.47 -11.89 -6.46
C ALA A 186 2.99 -11.87 -6.32
N GLY A 187 3.47 -11.39 -5.18
CA GLY A 187 4.88 -11.11 -4.96
C GLY A 187 5.28 -9.73 -5.50
N GLY A 188 6.03 -8.98 -4.70
CA GLY A 188 6.46 -7.61 -5.01
C GLY A 188 7.01 -6.93 -3.76
N TRP A 189 7.46 -5.68 -3.92
CA TRP A 189 8.10 -4.93 -2.84
C TRP A 189 7.28 -3.70 -2.44
N PRO A 190 7.09 -3.43 -1.13
CA PRO A 190 6.38 -2.23 -0.69
C PRO A 190 7.01 -0.95 -1.22
N GLY A 191 8.35 -0.87 -1.26
CA GLY A 191 9.03 0.30 -1.79
C GLY A 191 8.71 0.62 -3.26
N GLU A 192 8.52 -0.39 -4.11
CA GLU A 192 8.15 -0.21 -5.52
C GLU A 192 6.68 0.22 -5.65
N ALA A 193 5.80 -0.33 -4.82
CA ALA A 193 4.40 0.11 -4.73
C ALA A 193 4.31 1.56 -4.25
N MET A 194 5.08 1.95 -3.23
CA MET A 194 5.14 3.33 -2.72
C MET A 194 5.62 4.32 -3.79
N GLU A 195 6.66 3.96 -4.54
CA GLU A 195 7.17 4.78 -5.66
C GLU A 195 6.13 4.92 -6.77
N SER A 196 5.50 3.81 -7.15
CA SER A 196 4.48 3.81 -8.21
C SER A 196 3.23 4.59 -7.81
N ILE A 197 2.87 4.58 -6.53
CA ILE A 197 1.72 5.33 -6.01
C ILE A 197 2.09 6.81 -5.88
N SER A 198 3.19 7.17 -5.22
CA SER A 198 3.48 8.58 -4.89
C SER A 198 4.22 9.36 -5.97
N GLY A 199 4.94 8.67 -6.87
CA GLY A 199 5.92 9.29 -7.76
C GLY A 199 7.21 9.72 -7.07
N GLU A 200 7.35 9.46 -5.77
CA GLU A 200 8.50 9.86 -4.95
C GLU A 200 9.31 8.65 -4.51
N GLY A 201 10.61 8.83 -4.33
CA GLY A 201 11.53 7.75 -3.94
C GLY A 201 11.25 7.18 -2.54
N THR A 202 11.45 5.87 -2.40
CA THR A 202 11.33 5.15 -1.10
C THR A 202 12.69 5.06 -0.40
N GLN A 203 12.68 5.23 0.92
CA GLN A 203 13.81 4.92 1.78
C GLN A 203 13.69 3.50 2.34
N THR A 204 14.73 2.68 2.16
CA THR A 204 14.78 1.31 2.71
C THR A 204 15.81 1.20 3.83
N VAL A 205 15.42 0.55 4.92
CA VAL A 205 16.26 0.22 6.08
C VAL A 205 16.33 -1.30 6.23
N SER A 206 17.52 -1.90 6.33
CA SER A 206 17.68 -3.36 6.37
C SER A 206 18.65 -3.83 7.46
N THR A 207 18.42 -5.03 7.99
CA THR A 207 19.24 -5.64 9.07
C THR A 207 20.46 -6.42 8.57
N ASP A 208 20.70 -6.42 7.25
CA ASP A 208 21.56 -7.38 6.55
C ASP A 208 23.01 -6.92 6.33
N GLY A 209 23.38 -5.69 6.72
CA GLY A 209 24.75 -5.23 6.45
C GLY A 209 24.88 -3.90 5.73
N TRP A 210 23.89 -3.58 4.91
CA TRP A 210 24.08 -2.75 3.72
C TRP A 210 23.17 -1.51 3.75
N GLY A 211 23.45 -0.60 4.69
CA GLY A 211 22.75 0.69 4.76
C GLY A 211 23.23 1.72 3.73
N TRP A 212 22.29 2.50 3.18
CA TRP A 212 22.56 3.73 2.44
C TRP A 212 22.59 4.90 3.43
N GLY A 213 23.70 5.62 3.52
CA GLY A 213 23.78 6.79 4.41
C GLY A 213 22.74 7.87 4.02
N ARG A 214 22.43 8.77 4.96
CA ARG A 214 21.46 9.91 4.96
C ARG A 214 21.32 10.78 3.69
N TRP A 215 22.08 10.51 2.63
CA TRP A 215 22.05 11.19 1.34
C TRP A 215 22.19 10.26 0.10
N GLY A 216 22.07 8.93 0.21
CA GLY A 216 21.84 8.05 -0.95
C GLY A 216 22.99 7.83 -1.95
N PHE A 217 24.28 8.09 -1.65
CA PHE A 217 25.35 7.99 -2.67
C PHE A 217 26.59 7.11 -2.40
N LEU A 218 26.72 6.36 -1.30
CA LEU A 218 27.86 5.44 -1.09
C LEU A 218 27.51 4.21 -0.21
N PRO A 219 27.78 2.96 -0.64
CA PRO A 219 27.63 1.77 0.21
C PRO A 219 28.81 1.62 1.20
N TYR A 220 28.52 1.34 2.48
CA TYR A 220 29.52 0.99 3.49
C TYR A 220 29.07 -0.24 4.30
N PRO A 221 29.93 -1.25 4.52
CA PRO A 221 29.58 -2.41 5.34
C PRO A 221 29.42 -2.01 6.80
N ARG A 222 28.22 -2.23 7.38
CA ARG A 222 27.89 -1.80 8.75
C ARG A 222 27.84 -2.92 9.80
N HIS A 223 27.68 -4.19 9.42
CA HIS A 223 27.28 -5.23 10.39
C HIS A 223 28.35 -6.27 10.77
N TYR A 224 28.34 -6.64 12.05
CA TYR A 224 28.98 -7.84 12.62
C TYR A 224 27.95 -8.87 13.16
N ASN A 225 26.69 -8.48 13.36
CA ASN A 225 25.54 -9.33 13.73
C ASN A 225 24.46 -9.22 12.62
N GLN A 226 23.97 -10.37 12.15
CA GLN A 226 22.83 -10.44 11.23
C GLN A 226 21.54 -10.30 12.07
N HIS A 227 20.52 -9.57 11.57
CA HIS A 227 19.20 -9.40 12.23
C HIS A 227 19.11 -8.40 13.40
N GLU A 228 19.86 -7.29 13.37
CA GLU A 228 19.71 -6.19 14.32
C GLU A 228 19.64 -4.86 13.55
N TYR A 229 18.78 -3.93 13.98
CA TYR A 229 18.78 -2.54 13.51
C TYR A 229 19.71 -1.70 14.41
N THR A 230 20.46 -0.78 13.81
CA THR A 230 21.26 0.19 14.57
C THR A 230 20.38 1.27 15.21
N GLU A 231 20.88 1.97 16.23
CA GLU A 231 20.15 3.12 16.83
C GLU A 231 19.74 4.17 15.77
N GLU A 232 20.61 4.47 14.79
CA GLU A 232 20.28 5.41 13.71
C GLU A 232 19.17 4.90 12.77
N GLU A 233 19.05 3.59 12.61
CA GLU A 233 18.03 2.95 11.78
C GLU A 233 16.69 2.92 12.50
N TRP A 234 16.70 2.66 13.81
CA TRP A 234 15.52 2.86 14.67
C TRP A 234 15.07 4.31 14.68
N ASP A 235 15.97 5.27 14.88
CA ASP A 235 15.66 6.71 14.82
C ASP A 235 14.96 7.08 13.50
N THR A 236 15.39 6.47 12.39
CA THR A 236 14.81 6.70 11.05
C THR A 236 13.38 6.15 10.95
N ILE A 237 13.13 4.95 11.47
CA ILE A 237 11.80 4.33 11.45
C ILE A 237 10.85 5.09 12.38
N GLU A 238 11.32 5.44 13.58
CA GLU A 238 10.57 6.23 14.56
C GLU A 238 10.19 7.60 14.01
N GLU A 239 11.15 8.35 13.46
CA GLU A 239 10.90 9.66 12.85
C GLU A 239 9.86 9.55 11.73
N ALA A 240 9.94 8.52 10.89
CA ALA A 240 8.96 8.32 9.81
C ALA A 240 7.54 8.07 10.32
N VAL A 241 7.39 7.22 11.35
CA VAL A 241 6.09 6.93 11.98
C VAL A 241 5.54 8.19 12.67
N GLU A 242 6.38 8.94 13.39
CA GLU A 242 6.00 10.21 14.03
C GLU A 242 5.55 11.27 13.01
N GLU A 243 6.24 11.33 11.86
CA GLU A 243 5.92 12.20 10.73
C GLU A 243 4.72 11.72 9.90
N ARG A 244 4.07 10.61 10.29
CA ARG A 244 2.91 10.04 9.57
C ARG A 244 3.22 9.63 8.13
N ARG A 245 4.46 9.26 7.86
CA ARG A 245 4.87 8.69 6.58
C ARG A 245 4.39 7.23 6.49
N PRO A 246 4.09 6.71 5.29
CA PRO A 246 3.75 5.31 5.13
C PRO A 246 4.99 4.44 5.38
N VAL A 247 4.88 3.49 6.31
CA VAL A 247 5.96 2.58 6.69
C VAL A 247 5.47 1.14 6.60
N VAL A 248 6.24 0.27 5.93
CA VAL A 248 5.91 -1.15 5.74
C VAL A 248 7.12 -2.02 6.05
N GLY A 249 6.96 -2.96 6.98
CA GLY A 249 7.94 -3.98 7.32
C GLY A 249 7.73 -5.24 6.49
N SER A 250 8.81 -5.84 6.00
CA SER A 250 8.81 -7.08 5.22
C SER A 250 9.54 -8.20 5.95
N THR A 251 8.91 -9.37 6.03
CA THR A 251 9.51 -10.55 6.67
C THR A 251 10.42 -11.37 5.75
N SER A 252 10.49 -11.02 4.46
CA SER A 252 11.46 -11.60 3.52
C SER A 252 12.89 -11.36 4.02
N GLY A 253 13.68 -12.43 4.16
CA GLY A 253 15.05 -12.37 4.69
C GLY A 253 15.16 -12.39 6.23
N GLY A 254 14.03 -12.47 6.96
CA GLY A 254 14.03 -12.66 8.41
C GLY A 254 14.55 -14.03 8.86
N ASP A 255 14.94 -14.13 10.13
CA ASP A 255 15.45 -15.37 10.75
C ASP A 255 14.31 -16.35 11.09
N PHE A 256 13.76 -17.00 10.07
CA PHE A 256 12.71 -18.02 10.23
C PHE A 256 13.24 -19.44 10.16
N ASP A 257 12.85 -20.27 11.12
CA ASP A 257 13.09 -21.73 11.15
C ASP A 257 11.93 -22.54 10.54
N GLY A 258 11.13 -21.95 9.64
CA GLY A 258 9.99 -22.63 9.00
C GLY A 258 8.90 -21.68 8.49
N LYS A 259 7.63 -22.06 8.69
CA LYS A 259 6.46 -21.26 8.31
C LYS A 259 6.10 -20.31 9.44
N GLY A 260 6.68 -19.12 9.41
CA GLY A 260 6.49 -18.10 10.43
C GLY A 260 7.23 -18.39 11.74
N ALA A 261 7.02 -17.52 12.72
CA ALA A 261 7.61 -17.59 14.04
C ALA A 261 6.61 -17.24 15.13
N GLU A 262 6.58 -18.04 16.19
CA GLU A 262 5.74 -17.80 17.36
C GLU A 262 6.42 -16.76 18.25
N VAL A 263 5.69 -15.70 18.58
CA VAL A 263 6.14 -14.58 19.42
C VAL A 263 5.10 -14.26 20.49
N GLU A 264 5.55 -13.73 21.62
CA GLU A 264 4.64 -13.11 22.59
C GLU A 264 4.19 -11.76 22.05
N ALA A 265 2.89 -11.61 21.83
CA ALA A 265 2.31 -10.42 21.22
C ALA A 265 1.05 -9.97 21.96
N THR A 266 0.77 -8.68 21.82
CA THR A 266 -0.55 -8.12 22.15
C THR A 266 -1.33 -7.91 20.86
N VAL A 267 -2.59 -8.30 20.81
CA VAL A 267 -3.44 -8.11 19.62
C VAL A 267 -4.70 -7.35 19.97
N ASP A 268 -5.26 -6.66 18.98
CA ASP A 268 -6.63 -6.17 19.03
C ASP A 268 -7.59 -7.36 18.94
N ALA A 269 -7.97 -7.89 20.11
CA ALA A 269 -8.78 -9.09 20.24
C ALA A 269 -10.26 -8.80 19.92
N ASN A 270 -10.68 -7.55 20.06
CA ASN A 270 -12.06 -7.13 19.91
C ASN A 270 -12.38 -6.57 18.50
N GLY A 271 -11.34 -6.22 17.73
CA GLY A 271 -11.41 -5.77 16.34
C GLY A 271 -11.85 -4.31 16.19
N ASP A 272 -11.50 -3.44 17.14
CA ASP A 272 -11.81 -2.00 17.08
C ASP A 272 -10.65 -1.13 16.54
N GLY A 273 -9.54 -1.76 16.16
CA GLY A 273 -8.38 -1.16 15.54
C GLY A 273 -7.36 -0.59 16.53
N VAL A 274 -7.58 -0.71 17.84
CA VAL A 274 -6.66 -0.18 18.86
C VAL A 274 -6.35 -1.24 19.91
N ILE A 275 -5.09 -1.28 20.35
CA ILE A 275 -4.70 -2.10 21.50
C ILE A 275 -5.03 -1.34 22.77
N ASP A 276 -5.98 -1.85 23.55
CA ASP A 276 -6.40 -1.23 24.81
C ASP A 276 -5.63 -1.76 26.03
N SER A 277 -5.91 -1.17 27.20
CA SER A 277 -5.22 -1.56 28.43
C SER A 277 -5.55 -2.98 28.90
N GLU A 278 -6.72 -3.54 28.57
CA GLU A 278 -7.07 -4.91 28.95
C GLU A 278 -6.28 -5.92 28.09
N GLU A 279 -6.18 -5.63 26.79
CA GLU A 279 -5.39 -6.39 25.82
C GLU A 279 -3.90 -6.32 26.14
N ALA A 280 -3.37 -5.13 26.44
CA ALA A 280 -1.97 -4.93 26.84
C ALA A 280 -1.57 -5.67 28.13
N ASN A 281 -2.52 -6.03 28.99
CA ASN A 281 -2.27 -6.83 30.19
C ASN A 281 -2.42 -8.34 29.96
N SER A 282 -2.74 -8.76 28.74
CA SER A 282 -3.07 -10.14 28.38
C SER A 282 -2.34 -10.59 27.10
N PRO A 283 -1.00 -10.48 27.05
CA PRO A 283 -0.25 -10.94 25.87
C PRO A 283 -0.46 -12.44 25.65
N GLU A 284 -0.40 -12.85 24.39
CA GLU A 284 -0.61 -14.22 23.96
C GLU A 284 0.35 -14.58 22.82
N GLN A 285 0.46 -15.89 22.56
CA GLN A 285 1.35 -16.36 21.50
C GLN A 285 0.68 -16.20 20.13
N ARG A 286 1.39 -15.53 19.23
CA ARG A 286 0.95 -15.25 17.86
C ARG A 286 2.03 -15.60 16.86
N LEU A 287 1.62 -15.90 15.64
CA LEU A 287 2.52 -16.24 14.55
C LEU A 287 2.79 -15.01 13.68
N ILE A 288 4.05 -14.58 13.61
CA ILE A 288 4.52 -13.69 12.55
C ILE A 288 4.68 -14.50 11.28
N VAL A 289 4.03 -14.06 10.21
CA VAL A 289 3.99 -14.77 8.93
C VAL A 289 5.26 -14.44 8.12
N GLY A 290 5.91 -15.47 7.60
CA GLY A 290 7.12 -15.38 6.77
C GLY A 290 7.79 -16.74 6.59
N GLY A 291 8.95 -16.77 5.93
CA GLY A 291 9.81 -17.96 5.84
C GLY A 291 9.52 -18.85 4.63
N GLU A 292 9.33 -20.17 4.83
CA GLU A 292 9.05 -21.15 3.76
C GLU A 292 7.54 -21.41 3.62
N TRP A 293 6.75 -20.38 3.33
CA TRP A 293 5.30 -20.51 3.31
C TRP A 293 4.81 -21.41 2.15
N ASP A 294 5.47 -21.37 0.99
CA ASP A 294 5.18 -22.13 -0.24
C ASP A 294 6.14 -23.32 -0.47
N GLY A 295 7.24 -23.39 0.29
CA GLY A 295 8.27 -24.44 0.17
C GLY A 295 9.60 -23.97 -0.42
N GLN A 296 9.79 -22.66 -0.64
CA GLN A 296 11.07 -22.04 -1.02
C GLN A 296 11.71 -21.31 0.16
N LYS A 297 12.93 -21.74 0.54
CA LYS A 297 13.68 -21.20 1.69
C LYS A 297 14.00 -19.73 1.54
N GLY A 298 13.37 -18.89 2.38
CA GLY A 298 13.75 -17.49 2.57
C GLY A 298 13.32 -16.56 1.43
N GLU A 299 12.44 -17.02 0.53
CA GLU A 299 11.89 -16.22 -0.56
C GLU A 299 10.40 -15.86 -0.36
N ASP A 300 9.67 -16.53 0.56
CA ASP A 300 8.31 -16.13 0.91
C ASP A 300 8.31 -15.11 2.05
N GLY A 301 8.14 -13.85 1.67
CA GLY A 301 7.88 -12.75 2.60
C GLY A 301 6.40 -12.48 2.80
N HIS A 302 6.07 -11.89 3.94
CA HIS A 302 4.81 -11.20 4.17
C HIS A 302 5.10 -9.74 4.53
N ALA A 303 4.18 -8.84 4.20
CA ALA A 303 4.31 -7.42 4.48
C ALA A 303 3.31 -6.98 5.54
N TYR A 304 3.75 -6.11 6.44
CA TYR A 304 2.94 -5.53 7.51
C TYR A 304 3.09 -4.01 7.48
N THR A 305 2.01 -3.28 7.65
CA THR A 305 2.08 -1.84 7.91
C THR A 305 2.66 -1.61 9.29
N VAL A 306 3.61 -0.69 9.44
CA VAL A 306 4.12 -0.25 10.74
C VAL A 306 3.29 0.95 11.19
N VAL A 307 2.46 0.74 12.22
CA VAL A 307 1.46 1.71 12.70
C VAL A 307 2.04 2.60 13.80
N ALA A 308 2.81 2.02 14.72
CA ALA A 308 3.43 2.74 15.81
C ALA A 308 4.74 2.07 16.24
N VAL A 309 5.68 2.85 16.76
CA VAL A 309 6.92 2.36 17.37
C VAL A 309 7.11 3.09 18.69
N ASP A 310 7.42 2.34 19.75
CA ASP A 310 7.84 2.87 21.05
C ASP A 310 9.15 2.23 21.49
N GLU A 311 9.74 2.64 22.63
CA GLU A 311 11.06 2.22 23.10
C GLU A 311 11.24 0.68 23.19
N GLU A 312 10.16 -0.08 23.36
CA GLU A 312 10.19 -1.53 23.58
C GLU A 312 9.47 -2.33 22.49
N HIS A 313 8.50 -1.72 21.80
CA HIS A 313 7.57 -2.42 20.91
C HIS A 313 7.38 -1.77 19.54
N VAL A 314 6.97 -2.61 18.60
CA VAL A 314 6.45 -2.20 17.29
C VAL A 314 5.01 -2.66 17.18
N THR A 315 4.12 -1.74 16.83
CA THR A 315 2.72 -2.03 16.50
C THR A 315 2.56 -2.09 14.99
N LEU A 316 2.01 -3.19 14.51
CA LEU A 316 1.87 -3.56 13.12
C LEU A 316 0.40 -3.77 12.77
N TYR A 317 0.06 -3.61 11.50
CA TYR A 317 -1.19 -4.11 10.93
C TYR A 317 -0.89 -5.19 9.89
N ASN A 318 -1.43 -6.39 10.12
CA ASN A 318 -1.40 -7.48 9.17
C ASN A 318 -2.48 -7.27 8.09
N PRO A 319 -2.14 -7.14 6.79
CA PRO A 319 -3.12 -6.90 5.74
C PRO A 319 -4.13 -8.03 5.57
N TRP A 320 -3.95 -9.18 6.21
CA TRP A 320 -4.97 -10.25 6.30
C TRP A 320 -6.15 -9.90 7.23
N ASP A 321 -6.08 -8.77 7.95
CA ASP A 321 -7.04 -8.36 8.99
C ASP A 321 -7.25 -9.44 10.07
N THR A 322 -6.18 -10.18 10.37
CA THR A 322 -6.16 -11.20 11.41
C THR A 322 -4.72 -11.58 11.74
N ASN A 323 -4.49 -12.05 12.96
CA ASN A 323 -3.20 -12.55 13.41
C ASN A 323 -3.32 -14.04 13.81
N PRO A 324 -2.76 -14.97 13.01
CA PRO A 324 -2.88 -16.41 13.29
C PRO A 324 -2.10 -16.80 14.56
N ASP A 325 -2.54 -17.85 15.25
CA ASP A 325 -1.75 -18.57 16.25
C ASP A 325 -0.91 -19.71 15.60
N GLU A 326 -0.14 -20.46 16.39
CA GLU A 326 0.65 -21.61 15.91
C GLU A 326 -0.18 -22.69 15.17
N ASN A 327 -1.49 -22.75 15.42
CA ASN A 327 -2.41 -23.70 14.79
C ASN A 327 -3.09 -23.11 13.55
N GLY A 328 -2.71 -21.90 13.12
CA GLY A 328 -3.30 -21.17 12.01
C GLY A 328 -4.71 -20.65 12.31
N LYS A 329 -5.08 -20.53 13.60
CA LYS A 329 -6.38 -20.01 14.00
C LYS A 329 -6.35 -18.48 13.99
N ASN A 330 -7.26 -17.91 13.20
CA ASN A 330 -7.47 -16.47 13.07
C ASN A 330 -8.44 -15.95 14.13
N THR A 331 -8.04 -14.91 14.87
CA THR A 331 -8.86 -14.22 15.88
C THR A 331 -8.44 -12.76 16.01
N GLY A 332 -9.39 -11.88 16.32
CA GLY A 332 -9.12 -10.44 16.43
C GLY A 332 -9.11 -9.73 15.06
N GLY A 333 -8.63 -8.50 15.05
CA GLY A 333 -8.32 -7.74 13.82
C GLY A 333 -6.88 -7.91 13.35
N GLY A 334 -6.48 -7.11 12.36
CA GLY A 334 -5.11 -7.08 11.82
C GLY A 334 -4.04 -6.51 12.76
N THR A 335 -4.41 -5.75 13.78
CA THR A 335 -3.44 -5.06 14.66
C THR A 335 -2.75 -6.01 15.64
N ILE A 336 -1.42 -5.96 15.65
CA ILE A 336 -0.54 -6.76 16.52
C ILE A 336 0.65 -5.92 17.01
N GLN A 337 0.99 -6.02 18.28
CA GLN A 337 2.17 -5.40 18.88
C GLN A 337 3.14 -6.49 19.33
N ILE A 338 4.40 -6.35 18.90
CA ILE A 338 5.51 -7.26 19.21
C ILE A 338 6.69 -6.49 19.78
N SER A 339 7.64 -7.21 20.39
CA SER A 339 8.89 -6.59 20.85
C SER A 339 9.73 -6.09 19.68
N ARG A 340 10.56 -5.06 19.93
CA ARG A 340 11.58 -4.64 18.94
C ARG A 340 12.56 -5.76 18.60
N GLU A 341 12.90 -6.62 19.56
CA GLU A 341 13.79 -7.77 19.36
C GLU A 341 13.18 -8.76 18.35
N ASP A 342 11.89 -9.06 18.47
CA ASP A 342 11.18 -9.90 17.50
C ASP A 342 11.08 -9.20 16.13
N TYR A 343 10.87 -7.88 16.11
CA TYR A 343 10.85 -7.12 14.87
C TYR A 343 12.20 -7.20 14.13
N GLU A 344 13.31 -6.91 14.82
CA GLU A 344 14.68 -7.02 14.29
C GLU A 344 14.98 -8.40 13.72
N ARG A 345 14.50 -9.43 14.43
CA ARG A 345 14.73 -10.82 14.07
C ARG A 345 13.99 -11.23 12.80
N TYR A 346 12.72 -10.85 12.69
CA TYR A 346 11.82 -11.40 11.68
C TYR A 346 11.56 -10.44 10.52
N PHE A 347 11.83 -9.15 10.66
CA PHE A 347 11.64 -8.13 9.63
C PHE A 347 12.99 -7.61 9.16
N ALA A 348 13.56 -8.25 8.13
CA ALA A 348 14.88 -7.88 7.65
C ALA A 348 14.91 -6.57 6.85
N ARG A 349 13.73 -6.06 6.44
CA ARG A 349 13.60 -4.86 5.61
C ARG A 349 12.38 -4.04 6.05
N THR A 350 12.58 -2.73 6.16
CA THR A 350 11.52 -1.73 6.38
C THR A 350 11.60 -0.69 5.27
N ASP A 351 10.52 -0.52 4.52
CA ASP A 351 10.38 0.48 3.46
C ASP A 351 9.55 1.66 3.97
N ILE A 352 10.01 2.87 3.67
CA ILE A 352 9.45 4.14 4.14
C ILE A 352 9.20 5.04 2.94
N GLY A 353 7.94 5.34 2.67
CA GLY A 353 7.56 6.29 1.61
C GLY A 353 7.72 7.75 2.05
N GLN A 354 7.45 8.68 1.15
CA GLN A 354 7.37 10.09 1.51
C GLN A 354 6.06 10.40 2.23
N ALA A 355 6.06 11.48 3.01
CA ALA A 355 4.84 11.99 3.61
C ALA A 355 3.85 12.36 2.48
N PRO A 356 2.57 11.97 2.59
CA PRO A 356 1.54 12.30 1.61
C PRO A 356 1.29 13.82 1.44
#